data_AF-A0A9Q0VYR2-F1
#
_entry.id   AF-A0A9Q0VYR2-F1
#
_cell.length_a   1.000
_cell.length_b   1.000
_cell.length_c   1.000
_cell.angle_alpha   90.00
_cell.angle_beta   90.00
_cell.angle_gamma   90.00
#
_symmetry.space_group_name_H-M   'P 1'
#
loop_
_entity.id
_entity.type
_entity.pdbx_description
1 polymer ?
#
loop_
_entity_poly.entity_id
_entity_poly.type
_entity_poly.pdbx_seq_one_letter_code
_entity_poly.pdbx_strand_id
1 'polypeptide(L)'
;MAKVFVSASLENEELTMEERNLLSIAYKNVIGARHASWRIISTIEQKEESRGNENHVSMIHDYRAEIETELCSICDKILKVLSSRVIPVAKAGDSSVPI
;
A
#
# COMPACT_ATOMS: atom_id res chain seq x y z
N MET A 1 3.05 -8.33 15.63
CA MET A 1 4.40 -8.36 15.02
C MET A 1 4.59 -7.25 13.98
N ALA A 2 4.23 -5.99 14.28
CA ALA A 2 4.33 -4.87 13.33
C ALA A 2 5.20 -3.70 13.83
N LYS A 3 5.90 -3.89 14.96
CA LYS A 3 6.69 -2.81 15.62
C LYS A 3 8.21 -2.89 15.41
N VAL A 4 8.72 -3.87 14.66
CA VAL A 4 10.18 -4.14 14.64
C VAL A 4 10.92 -3.51 13.45
N PHE A 5 10.26 -3.04 12.40
CA PHE A 5 10.96 -2.60 11.18
C PHE A 5 11.21 -1.08 11.06
N VAL A 6 10.89 -0.27 12.07
CA VAL A 6 10.98 1.21 11.97
C VAL A 6 12.22 1.78 12.69
N SER A 7 13.08 0.95 13.30
CA SER A 7 14.25 1.44 14.07
C SER A 7 15.60 0.96 13.56
N ALA A 8 15.73 0.65 12.27
CA ALA A 8 17.03 0.45 11.65
C ALA A 8 17.41 1.71 10.84
N SER A 9 18.28 2.51 11.45
CA SER A 9 19.08 3.61 10.92
C SER A 9 19.35 3.51 9.43
N LEU A 10 18.77 4.37 8.58
CA LEU A 10 19.18 4.51 7.18
C LEU A 10 18.72 5.87 6.63
N GLU A 11 19.37 6.96 7.05
CA GLU A 11 19.23 8.24 6.37
C GLU A 11 20.15 8.36 5.13
N ASN A 12 20.97 7.36 4.79
CA ASN A 12 21.87 7.50 3.63
C ASN A 12 22.50 6.24 3.00
N GLU A 13 22.15 5.00 3.37
CA GLU A 13 22.73 3.81 2.68
C GLU A 13 21.81 3.24 1.61
N GLU A 14 22.45 2.77 0.56
CA GLU A 14 21.84 2.12 -0.59
C GLU A 14 21.12 0.83 -0.17
N LEU A 15 19.82 0.71 -0.43
CA LEU A 15 19.11 -0.54 -0.19
C LEU A 15 19.68 -1.64 -1.09
N THR A 16 20.12 -2.75 -0.48
CA THR A 16 20.60 -3.94 -1.17
C THR A 16 19.47 -4.65 -1.95
N MET A 17 19.83 -5.56 -2.85
CA MET A 17 18.84 -6.30 -3.66
C MET A 17 17.89 -7.10 -2.77
N GLU A 18 18.41 -7.77 -1.74
CA GLU A 18 17.64 -8.50 -0.73
C GLU A 18 16.66 -7.60 0.04
N GLU A 19 17.10 -6.42 0.49
CA GLU A 19 16.24 -5.48 1.22
C GLU A 19 15.13 -4.91 0.34
N ARG A 20 15.42 -4.60 -0.94
CA ARG A 20 14.41 -4.18 -1.91
C ARG A 20 13.37 -5.29 -2.15
N ASN A 21 13.81 -6.54 -2.23
CA ASN A 21 12.90 -7.68 -2.40
C ASN A 21 12.01 -7.90 -1.16
N LEU A 22 12.60 -7.85 0.05
CA LEU A 22 11.85 -7.96 1.30
C LEU A 22 10.83 -6.83 1.44
N LEU A 23 11.21 -5.60 1.09
CA LEU A 23 10.29 -4.45 1.06
C LEU A 23 9.14 -4.68 0.07
N SER A 24 9.44 -5.19 -1.13
CA SER A 24 8.42 -5.52 -2.14
C SER A 24 7.44 -6.58 -1.66
N ILE A 25 7.92 -7.64 -1.01
CA ILE A 25 7.09 -8.72 -0.46
C ILE A 25 6.20 -8.19 0.66
N ALA A 26 6.78 -7.47 1.63
CA ALA A 26 6.03 -6.89 2.74
C ALA A 26 4.92 -5.96 2.25
N TYR A 27 5.23 -5.09 1.29
CA TYR A 27 4.27 -4.17 0.72
C TYR A 27 3.15 -4.87 -0.07
N LYS A 28 3.50 -5.81 -0.95
CA LYS A 28 2.52 -6.60 -1.72
C LYS A 28 1.54 -7.32 -0.80
N ASN A 29 2.03 -7.85 0.33
CA ASN A 29 1.18 -8.52 1.31
C ASN A 29 0.23 -7.54 2.01
N VAL A 30 0.72 -6.37 2.44
CA VAL A 30 -0.11 -5.35 3.11
C VAL A 30 -1.19 -4.82 2.17
N ILE A 31 -0.83 -4.45 0.94
CA ILE A 31 -1.79 -4.00 -0.06
C ILE A 31 -2.76 -5.12 -0.45
N GLY A 32 -2.26 -6.33 -0.66
CA GLY A 32 -3.10 -7.48 -1.03
C GLY A 32 -4.19 -7.75 0.01
N ALA A 33 -3.83 -7.70 1.30
CA ALA A 33 -4.79 -7.84 2.39
C ALA A 33 -5.85 -6.72 2.38
N ARG A 34 -5.44 -5.45 2.19
CA ARG A 34 -6.37 -4.33 2.12
C ARG A 34 -7.26 -4.34 0.89
N HIS A 35 -6.73 -4.71 -0.27
CA HIS A 35 -7.53 -4.89 -1.49
C HIS A 35 -8.57 -6.01 -1.33
N ALA A 36 -8.22 -7.10 -0.66
CA ALA A 36 -9.17 -8.16 -0.34
C ALA A 36 -10.29 -7.66 0.58
N SER A 37 -9.94 -6.91 1.64
CA SER A 37 -10.94 -6.27 2.52
C SER A 37 -11.86 -5.33 1.75
N TRP A 38 -11.31 -4.47 0.88
CA TRP A 38 -12.10 -3.56 0.04
C TRP A 38 -13.08 -4.32 -0.85
N ARG A 39 -12.64 -5.39 -1.53
CA ARG A 39 -13.52 -6.22 -2.39
C ARG A 39 -14.68 -6.83 -1.61
N ILE A 40 -14.43 -7.33 -0.41
CA ILE A 40 -15.46 -7.91 0.45
C ILE A 40 -16.50 -6.84 0.78
N ILE A 41 -16.06 -5.64 1.16
CA ILE A 41 -16.95 -4.55 1.55
C ILE A 41 -17.77 -4.05 0.36
N SER A 42 -17.18 -3.87 -0.81
CA SER A 42 -17.94 -3.53 -2.03
C SER A 42 -18.99 -4.59 -2.38
N THR A 43 -18.71 -5.87 -2.10
CA THR A 43 -19.68 -6.95 -2.30
C THR A 43 -20.84 -6.86 -1.29
N ILE A 44 -20.56 -6.48 -0.04
CA ILE A 44 -21.57 -6.25 1.00
C ILE A 44 -22.42 -5.02 0.66
N GLU A 45 -21.79 -3.93 0.22
CA GLU A 45 -22.44 -2.70 -0.25
C GLU A 45 -23.48 -3.00 -1.32
N GLN A 46 -23.07 -3.69 -2.39
CA GLN A 46 -23.95 -4.07 -3.50
C GLN A 46 -25.10 -4.98 -3.04
N LYS A 47 -24.86 -5.86 -2.07
CA LYS A 47 -25.90 -6.74 -1.52
C LYS A 47 -26.91 -5.97 -0.67
N GLU A 48 -26.48 -4.99 0.12
CA GLU A 48 -27.39 -4.15 0.91
C GLU A 48 -28.15 -3.15 0.03
N GLU A 49 -27.54 -2.65 -1.05
CA GLU A 49 -28.21 -1.84 -2.07
C GLU A 49 -29.36 -2.63 -2.72
N SER A 50 -29.14 -3.90 -3.05
CA SER A 50 -30.18 -4.78 -3.61
C SER A 50 -31.36 -5.03 -2.66
N ARG A 51 -31.18 -4.78 -1.35
CA ARG A 51 -32.22 -4.92 -0.31
C ARG A 51 -32.97 -3.61 -0.05
N GLY A 52 -32.56 -2.50 -0.68
CA GLY A 52 -33.18 -1.18 -0.50
C GLY A 52 -32.90 -0.53 0.85
N ASN A 53 -31.81 -0.92 1.54
CA ASN A 53 -31.48 -0.38 2.87
C ASN A 53 -30.50 0.80 2.77
N GLU A 54 -31.00 1.95 2.32
CA GLU A 54 -30.19 3.14 2.00
C GLU A 54 -29.33 3.64 3.17
N ASN A 55 -29.82 3.54 4.41
CA ASN A 55 -29.06 3.94 5.60
C ASN A 55 -27.80 3.06 5.81
N HIS A 56 -27.93 1.75 5.59
CA HIS A 56 -26.77 0.84 5.68
C HIS A 56 -25.82 1.04 4.51
N VAL A 57 -26.34 1.29 3.30
CA VAL A 57 -25.50 1.56 2.12
C VAL A 57 -24.63 2.80 2.36
N SER A 58 -25.20 3.89 2.88
CA SER A 58 -24.42 5.09 3.21
C SER A 58 -23.30 4.82 4.22
N MET A 59 -23.58 4.06 5.29
CA MET A 59 -22.58 3.72 6.30
C MET A 59 -21.46 2.81 5.74
N ILE A 60 -21.82 1.86 4.88
CA ILE A 60 -20.87 0.95 4.22
C ILE A 60 -20.00 1.73 3.22
N HIS A 61 -20.61 2.67 2.48
CA HIS A 61 -19.91 3.55 1.55
C HIS A 61 -18.84 4.39 2.27
N ASP A 62 -19.17 5.00 3.40
CA ASP A 62 -18.21 5.78 4.20
C ASP A 62 -17.04 4.93 4.68
N TYR A 63 -17.33 3.71 5.16
CA TYR A 63 -16.27 2.78 5.57
C TYR A 63 -15.40 2.31 4.41
N ARG A 64 -15.98 2.13 3.21
CA ARG A 64 -15.24 1.85 2.00
C ARG A 64 -14.32 3.02 1.61
N ALA A 65 -14.79 4.26 1.72
CA ALA A 65 -13.98 5.46 1.46
C ALA A 65 -12.81 5.61 2.45
N GLU A 66 -12.99 5.21 3.71
CA GLU A 66 -11.90 5.16 4.70
C GLU A 66 -10.81 4.17 4.27
N ILE A 67 -11.19 2.99 3.80
CA ILE A 67 -10.25 1.97 3.29
C ILE A 67 -9.53 2.44 2.03
N GLU A 68 -10.22 3.12 1.11
CA GLU A 68 -9.59 3.74 -0.07
C GLU A 68 -8.56 4.80 0.35
N THR A 69 -8.87 5.61 1.36
CA THR A 69 -7.95 6.61 1.92
C THR A 69 -6.72 5.94 2.55
N GLU A 70 -6.91 4.86 3.32
CA GLU A 70 -5.79 4.07 3.87
C GLU A 70 -4.90 3.50 2.75
N LEU A 71 -5.51 2.93 1.71
CA LEU A 71 -4.80 2.39 0.55
C LEU A 71 -3.97 3.46 -0.14
N CYS A 72 -4.56 4.63 -0.42
CA CYS A 72 -3.84 5.78 -0.99
C CYS A 72 -2.68 6.22 -0.09
N SER A 73 -2.90 6.33 1.22
CA SER A 73 -1.84 6.71 2.16
C SER A 73 -0.68 5.70 2.20
N ILE A 74 -0.99 4.40 2.14
CA ILE A 74 0.01 3.32 2.09
C ILE A 74 0.81 3.40 0.79
N CYS A 75 0.14 3.61 -0.35
CA CYS A 75 0.78 3.82 -1.64
C CYS A 75 1.69 5.05 -1.64
N ASP A 76 1.23 6.18 -1.10
CA ASP A 76 2.00 7.42 -1.02
C ASP A 76 3.23 7.29 -0.12
N LYS A 77 3.12 6.58 1.01
CA LYS A 77 4.26 6.30 1.89
C LYS A 77 5.34 5.52 1.15
N ILE A 78 4.94 4.56 0.32
CA ILE A 78 5.88 3.73 -0.44
C ILE A 78 6.50 4.51 -1.59
N LEU A 79 5.70 5.29 -2.33
CA LEU A 79 6.21 6.19 -3.35
C LEU A 79 7.22 7.17 -2.76
N LYS A 80 6.96 7.73 -1.58
CA LYS A 80 7.93 8.58 -0.88
C LYS A 80 9.21 7.84 -0.52
N VAL A 81 9.14 6.60 -0.01
CA VAL A 81 10.33 5.77 0.27
C VAL A 81 11.12 5.50 -1.01
N LEU A 82 10.44 5.15 -2.11
CA LEU A 82 11.07 4.91 -3.41
C LEU A 82 11.70 6.20 -3.97
N SER A 83 10.99 7.33 -3.94
CA SER A 83 11.47 8.60 -4.49
C SER A 83 12.60 9.22 -3.67
N SER A 84 12.59 9.05 -2.34
CA SER A 84 13.64 9.59 -1.47
C SER A 84 14.90 8.73 -1.43
N ARG A 85 14.78 7.40 -1.59
CA ARG A 85 15.93 6.48 -1.43
C ARG A 85 16.39 5.84 -2.74
N VAL A 86 15.49 5.51 -3.66
CA VAL A 86 15.82 4.70 -4.84
C VAL A 86 16.13 5.57 -6.07
N ILE A 87 15.42 6.68 -6.29
CA ILE A 87 15.66 7.57 -7.44
C ILE A 87 17.00 8.32 -7.39
N PRO A 88 17.45 8.88 -6.25
CA PRO A 88 18.74 9.58 -6.17
C PRO A 88 19.93 8.63 -6.38
N VAL A 89 19.77 7.39 -5.91
CA VAL A 89 20.74 6.30 -6.00
C VAL A 89 20.83 5.74 -7.42
N ALA A 90 19.70 5.55 -8.11
CA ALA A 90 19.67 5.09 -9.50
C ALA A 90 20.33 6.06 -10.50
N LYS A 91 20.52 7.34 -10.11
CA LYS A 91 21.32 8.29 -10.89
C LYS A 91 22.83 8.15 -10.69
N ALA A 92 23.27 7.48 -9.62
CA ALA A 92 24.69 7.21 -9.35
C ALA A 92 25.15 5.86 -9.91
N GLY A 93 24.23 4.90 -10.10
CA GLY A 93 24.50 3.61 -10.71
C GLY A 93 23.73 3.45 -12.03
N ASP A 94 24.42 3.69 -13.14
CA ASP A 94 23.99 3.33 -14.49
C ASP A 94 23.62 1.85 -14.52
N SER A 95 22.33 1.54 -14.65
CA SER A 95 21.83 0.18 -14.88
C SER A 95 20.49 0.28 -15.58
N SER A 96 20.60 0.42 -16.90
CA SER A 96 19.54 0.16 -17.87
C SER A 96 18.68 -1.04 -17.44
N VAL A 97 17.38 -0.81 -17.27
CA VAL A 97 16.39 -1.89 -17.39
C VAL A 97 16.06 -1.98 -18.88
N PRO A 98 16.48 -3.01 -19.62
CA PRO A 98 16.04 -3.20 -21.00
C PRO A 98 14.57 -3.63 -20.96
N ILE A 99 13.77 -2.99 -21.80
CA ILE A 99 12.39 -3.35 -22.15
C ILE A 99 12.41 -4.71 -22.86
#